data_AF-A0A397I723-F1
#
_entry.id   AF-A0A397I723-F1
#
_cell.length_a   1.000
_cell.length_b   1.000
_cell.length_c   1.000
_cell.angle_alpha   90.00
_cell.angle_beta   90.00
_cell.angle_gamma   90.00
#
_symmetry.space_group_name_H-M   'P 1'
#
loop_
_entity.id
_entity.type
_entity.pdbx_description
1 polymer ?
#
loop_
_entity_poly.entity_id
_entity_poly.type
_entity_poly.pdbx_seq_one_letter_code
_entity_poly.pdbx_strand_id
1 'polypeptide(L)'
;MAKLSIFVFVTILFLISLNNVSAGPITYALCQTACNVGWCTCYGTLGLTAGAATGGAALPAAAIACNVAQGVCMASCAASFFCPVP
;
A
#
# COMPACT_ATOMS: atom_id res chain seq x y z
N MET A 1 45.28 -12.60 4.24
CA MET A 1 44.62 -13.11 3.02
C MET A 1 43.27 -13.77 3.30
N ALA A 2 43.13 -14.68 4.28
CA ALA A 2 41.83 -15.31 4.61
C ALA A 2 40.71 -14.34 5.06
N LYS A 3 41.03 -13.30 5.83
CA LYS A 3 40.06 -12.28 6.31
C LYS A 3 39.48 -11.42 5.18
N LEU A 4 40.28 -11.10 4.16
CA LEU A 4 39.84 -10.33 2.99
C LEU A 4 38.94 -11.18 2.09
N SER A 5 39.25 -12.47 1.93
CA SER A 5 38.41 -13.43 1.20
C SER A 5 37.05 -13.66 1.87
N ILE A 6 37.01 -13.77 3.21
CA ILE A 6 35.77 -13.87 3.99
C ILE A 6 34.91 -12.62 3.85
N PHE A 7 35.51 -11.43 3.92
CA PHE A 7 34.75 -10.18 3.77
C PHE A 7 34.11 -10.09 2.38
N VAL A 8 34.88 -10.37 1.32
CA VAL A 8 34.39 -10.39 -0.06
C VAL A 8 33.28 -11.43 -0.24
N PHE A 9 33.43 -12.63 0.33
CA PHE A 9 32.43 -13.69 0.26
C PHE A 9 31.12 -13.30 0.95
N VAL A 10 31.18 -12.71 2.15
CA VAL A 10 29.98 -12.24 2.87
C VAL A 10 29.29 -11.10 2.13
N THR A 11 30.04 -10.15 1.56
CA THR A 11 29.46 -9.07 0.75
C THR A 11 28.80 -9.61 -0.52
N ILE A 12 29.40 -10.58 -1.20
CA ILE A 12 28.80 -11.20 -2.38
C ILE A 12 27.49 -11.93 -2.02
N LEU A 13 27.45 -12.69 -0.92
CA LEU A 13 26.22 -13.34 -0.45
C LEU A 13 25.09 -12.36 -0.08
N PHE A 14 25.44 -11.23 0.54
CA PHE A 14 24.47 -10.18 0.87
C PHE A 14 23.87 -9.54 -0.39
N LEU A 15 24.70 -9.30 -1.42
CA LEU A 15 24.27 -8.70 -2.68
C LEU A 15 23.39 -9.64 -3.52
N ILE A 16 23.63 -10.95 -3.47
CA ILE A 16 22.79 -11.97 -4.14
C ILE A 16 21.40 -12.08 -3.46
N SER A 17 21.32 -11.78 -2.16
CA SER A 17 20.06 -11.82 -1.40
C SER A 17 19.08 -10.69 -1.79
N LEU A 18 19.58 -9.59 -2.36
CA LEU A 18 18.74 -8.48 -2.85
C LEU A 18 17.92 -8.82 -4.10
N ASN A 19 18.30 -9.88 -4.84
CA ASN A 19 17.58 -10.31 -6.05
C ASN A 19 16.28 -11.08 -5.74
N ASN A 20 16.04 -11.40 -4.46
CA ASN A 20 14.89 -12.15 -3.99
C ASN A 20 14.05 -11.31 -2.99
N VAL A 21 14.04 -9.99 -3.15
CA VAL A 21 13.16 -9.15 -2.33
C VAL A 21 11.75 -9.34 -2.88
N SER A 22 10.90 -9.97 -2.08
CA SER A 22 9.46 -9.96 -2.34
C SER A 22 8.94 -8.56 -1.99
N ALA A 23 9.03 -7.59 -2.91
CA ALA A 23 8.54 -6.24 -2.66
C ALA A 23 7.01 -6.10 -2.79
N GLY A 24 6.30 -7.18 -3.13
CA GLY A 24 4.83 -7.23 -3.20
C GLY A 24 4.11 -6.69 -1.94
N PRO A 25 4.46 -7.12 -0.72
CA PRO A 25 3.85 -6.60 0.52
C PRO A 25 4.10 -5.11 0.74
N ILE A 26 5.28 -4.61 0.36
CA ILE A 26 5.62 -3.18 0.49
C ILE A 26 4.83 -2.36 -0.53
N THR A 27 4.76 -2.82 -1.78
CA THR A 27 3.93 -2.17 -2.82
C THR A 27 2.44 -2.16 -2.42
N TYR A 28 1.94 -3.25 -1.85
CA TYR A 28 0.58 -3.30 -1.32
C TYR A 28 0.38 -2.25 -0.22
N ALA A 29 1.28 -2.17 0.76
CA ALA A 29 1.19 -1.20 1.85
C ALA A 29 1.22 0.26 1.35
N LEU A 30 2.08 0.57 0.37
CA LEU A 30 2.15 1.89 -0.26
C LEU A 30 0.86 2.22 -1.04
N CYS A 31 0.34 1.27 -1.81
CA CYS A 31 -0.92 1.41 -2.55
C CYS A 31 -2.10 1.69 -1.61
N GLN A 32 -2.24 0.89 -0.56
CA GLN A 32 -3.27 1.08 0.47
C GLN A 32 -3.14 2.44 1.16
N THR A 33 -1.91 2.87 1.45
CA THR A 33 -1.65 4.19 2.04
C THR A 33 -2.12 5.31 1.13
N ALA A 34 -1.79 5.26 -0.16
CA ALA A 34 -2.23 6.25 -1.15
C ALA A 34 -3.76 6.30 -1.29
N CYS A 35 -4.42 5.14 -1.35
CA CYS A 35 -5.88 5.06 -1.40
C CYS A 35 -6.54 5.67 -0.15
N ASN A 36 -5.97 5.45 1.05
CA ASN A 36 -6.47 6.05 2.29
C ASN A 36 -6.25 7.57 2.35
N VAL A 37 -5.10 8.07 1.88
CA VAL A 37 -4.85 9.51 1.75
C VAL A 37 -5.89 10.15 0.83
N GLY A 38 -6.14 9.54 -0.34
CA GLY A 38 -7.15 10.02 -1.29
C GLY A 38 -8.56 10.05 -0.68
N TRP A 39 -8.93 9.04 0.10
CA TRP A 39 -10.20 9.00 0.81
C TRP A 39 -10.31 10.13 1.86
N CYS A 40 -9.27 10.32 2.68
CA CYS A 40 -9.22 11.41 3.67
C CYS A 40 -9.31 12.79 3.00
N THR A 41 -8.64 12.99 1.85
CA THR A 41 -8.76 14.22 1.06
C THR A 41 -10.17 14.41 0.53
N CYS A 42 -10.80 13.37 -0.04
CA CYS A 42 -12.18 13.43 -0.53
C CYS A 42 -13.13 13.87 0.58
N TYR A 43 -13.08 13.20 1.74
CA TYR A 43 -13.86 13.55 2.91
C TYR A 43 -13.58 14.97 3.42
N GLY A 44 -12.30 15.35 3.52
CA GLY A 44 -11.89 16.67 3.97
C GLY A 44 -12.37 17.80 3.06
N THR A 45 -12.31 17.63 1.74
CA THR A 45 -12.82 18.62 0.78
C THR A 45 -14.33 18.81 0.86
N LEU A 46 -15.06 17.79 1.30
CA LEU A 46 -16.51 17.82 1.46
C LEU A 46 -16.94 18.22 2.88
N GLY A 47 -15.99 18.49 3.79
CA GLY A 47 -16.28 18.80 5.20
C GLY A 47 -16.87 17.62 5.97
N LEU A 48 -16.66 16.39 5.48
CA LEU A 48 -17.22 15.18 6.07
C LEU A 48 -16.27 14.57 7.09
N THR A 49 -16.81 14.02 8.17
CA THR A 49 -16.06 13.31 9.20
C THR A 49 -16.16 11.79 9.01
N ALA A 50 -14.99 11.13 9.04
CA ALA A 50 -14.87 9.68 8.99
C ALA A 50 -15.71 9.02 10.09
N GLY A 51 -16.50 8.00 9.75
CA GLY A 51 -17.30 7.24 10.72
C GLY A 51 -18.49 7.97 11.33
N ALA A 52 -18.75 9.24 10.97
CA ALA A 52 -19.89 9.99 11.49
C ALA A 52 -21.25 9.51 10.95
N ALA A 53 -21.24 8.68 9.91
CA ALA A 53 -22.45 8.23 9.27
C ALA A 53 -22.56 6.70 9.31
N THR A 54 -23.67 6.21 9.85
CA THR A 54 -23.96 4.81 10.17
C THR A 54 -24.38 3.94 8.98
N GLY A 55 -23.93 4.27 7.76
CA GLY A 55 -24.15 3.44 6.56
C GLY A 55 -25.60 3.34 6.07
N GLY A 56 -26.52 4.15 6.60
CA GLY A 56 -27.93 4.19 6.17
C GLY A 56 -28.20 5.07 4.95
N ALA A 57 -29.42 5.03 4.42
CA ALA A 57 -29.87 5.79 3.24
C ALA A 57 -29.75 7.33 3.37
N ALA A 58 -29.49 7.85 4.56
CA ALA A 58 -29.24 9.27 4.83
C ALA A 58 -27.77 9.68 4.61
N LEU A 59 -26.89 8.76 4.18
CA LEU A 59 -25.50 9.08 3.90
C LEU A 59 -25.41 10.04 2.69
N PRO A 60 -24.67 11.15 2.78
CA PRO A 60 -24.50 12.06 1.66
C PRO A 60 -23.99 11.30 0.43
N ALA A 61 -24.59 11.55 -0.74
CA ALA A 61 -24.18 10.91 -1.99
C ALA A 61 -22.67 11.07 -2.26
N ALA A 62 -22.10 12.23 -1.88
CA ALA A 62 -20.67 12.50 -2.00
C ALA A 62 -19.82 11.59 -1.07
N ALA A 63 -20.30 11.28 0.13
CA ALA A 63 -19.63 10.33 1.02
C ALA A 63 -19.65 8.90 0.43
N ILE A 64 -20.78 8.48 -0.13
CA ILE A 64 -20.91 7.18 -0.82
C ILE A 64 -19.88 7.09 -1.95
N ALA A 65 -19.77 8.13 -2.78
CA ALA A 65 -18.80 8.19 -3.88
C ALA A 65 -17.35 8.06 -3.39
N CYS A 66 -16.96 8.78 -2.33
CA CYS A 66 -15.61 8.66 -1.76
C CYS A 66 -15.31 7.22 -1.28
N ASN A 67 -16.26 6.56 -0.59
CA ASN A 67 -16.07 5.18 -0.11
C ASN A 67 -16.01 4.16 -1.24
N VAL A 68 -16.85 4.31 -2.27
CA VAL A 68 -16.81 3.43 -3.45
C VAL A 68 -15.46 3.57 -4.17
N ALA A 69 -14.99 4.81 -4.38
CA ALA A 69 -13.69 5.06 -4.99
C ALA A 69 -12.54 4.44 -4.17
N GLN A 70 -12.56 4.57 -2.84
CA GLN A 70 -11.61 3.91 -1.96
C GLN A 70 -11.68 2.39 -2.12
N GLY A 71 -12.87 1.78 -2.07
CA GLY A 71 -13.05 0.34 -2.21
C GLY A 71 -12.49 -0.21 -3.53
N VAL A 72 -12.75 0.47 -4.65
CA VAL A 72 -12.19 0.12 -5.96
C VAL A 72 -10.66 0.26 -5.97
N CYS A 73 -10.12 1.33 -5.39
CA CYS A 73 -8.68 1.55 -5.25
C CYS A 73 -8.03 0.41 -4.45
N MET A 74 -8.56 0.08 -3.27
CA MET A 74 -8.05 -1.01 -2.42
C MET A 74 -8.15 -2.38 -3.11
N ALA A 75 -9.24 -2.65 -3.83
CA ALA A 75 -9.40 -3.89 -4.59
C ALA A 75 -8.34 -4.04 -5.68
N SER A 76 -7.97 -2.94 -6.35
CA SER A 76 -6.89 -2.94 -7.34
C SER A 76 -5.51 -3.19 -6.71
N CYS A 77 -5.30 -2.75 -5.46
CA CYS A 77 -4.05 -3.00 -4.73
C CYS A 77 -3.82 -4.50 -4.45
N ALA A 78 -4.88 -5.31 -4.34
CA ALA A 78 -4.77 -6.72 -3.96
C ALA A 78 -3.86 -7.54 -4.89
N ALA A 79 -3.80 -7.20 -6.19
CA ALA A 79 -2.92 -7.87 -7.14
C ALA A 79 -1.43 -7.67 -6.81
N SER A 80 -1.07 -6.49 -6.30
CA SER A 80 0.30 -6.15 -5.94
C SER A 80 0.83 -6.95 -4.73
N PHE A 81 -0.06 -7.51 -3.90
CA PHE A 81 0.34 -8.30 -2.74
C PHE A 81 0.97 -9.64 -3.14
N PHE A 82 0.47 -10.27 -4.20
CA PHE A 82 0.92 -11.59 -4.66
C PHE A 82 1.97 -11.53 -5.76
N CYS A 83 2.25 -10.36 -6.33
CA CYS A 83 3.31 -10.21 -7.32
C CYS A 83 4.67 -10.08 -6.62
N PRO A 84 5.61 -11.03 -6.83
CA PRO A 84 7.01 -10.80 -6.53
C PRO A 84 7.53 -9.76 -7.53
N VAL A 85 7.58 -8.51 -7.12
CA VAL A 85 8.32 -7.45 -7.82
C VAL A 85 9.77 -7.49 -7.31
N PRO A 86 10.77 -7.60 -8.19
CA PRO A 86 12.19 -7.60 -7.81
C PRO A 86 12.63 -6.24 -7.26
#